data_AF-A0A2R5EIP3-F1
#
_entry.id   AF-A0A2R5EIP3-F1
#
_cell.length_a   1.000
_cell.length_b   1.000
_cell.length_c   1.000
_cell.angle_alpha   90.00
_cell.angle_beta   90.00
_cell.angle_gamma   90.00
#
_symmetry.space_group_name_H-M   'P 1'
#
loop_
_entity.id
_entity.type
_entity.pdbx_description
1 polymer ?
#
loop_
_entity_poly.entity_id
_entity_poly.type
_entity_poly.pdbx_seq_one_letter_code
_entity_poly.pdbx_strand_id
1 'polypeptide(L)'
;MTNILFSLRPVLRKHFAVPFLALMLLAGCATTAQWAAYEVPGETKAILARQAELERPGLDLSQATIIRLKSGDVALEVNSFMSLVLKNQAFGWAYAKSLMSFDESRKNLRLFTFDVKRNKAYQTQIPVAELQPGKSFTFPILGKDGFAEDMTFTVERVIVQ
;
A
#
# COMPACT_ATOMS: atom_id res chain seq x y z
N MET A 1 74.49 -22.09 -21.39
CA MET A 1 74.02 -23.44 -21.00
C MET A 1 73.54 -23.34 -19.56
N THR A 2 72.27 -23.75 -19.30
CA THR A 2 71.69 -24.31 -18.04
C THR A 2 72.19 -23.75 -16.70
N ASN A 3 71.40 -23.36 -15.69
CA ASN A 3 70.17 -23.91 -15.12
C ASN A 3 69.84 -22.96 -13.92
N ILE A 4 68.62 -22.45 -13.75
CA ILE A 4 67.53 -22.98 -12.88
C ILE A 4 67.50 -22.41 -11.43
N LEU A 5 66.25 -22.06 -11.05
CA LEU A 5 65.60 -21.98 -9.73
C LEU A 5 65.83 -20.71 -8.86
N PHE A 6 64.78 -19.88 -8.70
CA PHE A 6 63.87 -19.77 -7.51
C PHE A 6 64.56 -19.03 -6.34
N SER A 7 63.97 -18.10 -5.59
CA SER A 7 62.60 -17.83 -5.18
C SER A 7 62.59 -16.50 -4.41
N LEU A 8 61.38 -16.04 -4.03
CA LEU A 8 61.06 -15.12 -2.93
C LEU A 8 60.93 -13.61 -3.25
N ARG A 9 59.67 -13.26 -3.59
CA ARG A 9 58.91 -12.03 -3.25
C ARG A 9 59.19 -11.52 -1.82
N PRO A 10 58.78 -10.29 -1.38
CA PRO A 10 57.65 -9.46 -1.84
C PRO A 10 58.00 -7.94 -1.91
N VAL A 11 57.15 -7.02 -2.37
CA VAL A 11 56.21 -6.26 -1.53
C VAL A 11 55.60 -5.14 -2.39
N LEU A 12 54.26 -5.10 -2.39
CA LEU A 12 53.37 -3.94 -2.48
C LEU A 12 53.81 -2.67 -3.26
N ARG A 13 52.96 -2.19 -4.17
CA ARG A 13 51.89 -1.24 -3.82
C ARG A 13 51.03 -0.85 -5.04
N LYS A 14 49.73 -1.09 -4.88
CA LYS A 14 48.61 -0.17 -5.13
C LYS A 14 48.75 0.75 -6.36
N HIS A 15 47.98 0.48 -7.42
CA HIS A 15 47.20 1.47 -8.20
C HIS A 15 46.31 0.74 -9.22
N PHE A 16 45.24 0.11 -8.76
CA PHE A 16 44.05 -0.15 -9.58
C PHE A 16 42.91 0.63 -8.94
N ALA A 17 42.86 1.93 -9.22
CA ALA A 17 41.72 2.78 -8.86
C ALA A 17 40.62 2.52 -9.89
N VAL A 18 39.67 1.69 -9.47
CA VAL A 18 38.41 1.37 -10.15
C VAL A 18 37.58 2.65 -10.31
N PRO A 19 37.30 3.16 -11.53
CA PRO A 19 36.29 4.18 -11.72
C PRO A 19 35.00 3.46 -12.15
N PHE A 20 34.31 2.81 -11.20
CA PHE A 20 33.05 2.12 -11.51
C PHE A 20 32.01 2.22 -10.38
N LEU A 21 32.21 3.14 -9.42
CA LEU A 21 31.40 3.23 -8.20
C LEU A 21 30.71 4.59 -8.02
N ALA A 22 30.22 5.20 -9.10
CA ALA A 22 29.53 6.49 -9.01
C ALA A 22 28.32 6.64 -9.96
N LEU A 23 27.73 5.54 -10.44
CA LEU A 23 26.57 5.61 -11.35
C LEU A 23 25.44 4.62 -10.99
N MET A 24 25.19 4.41 -9.70
CA MET A 24 24.03 3.63 -9.21
C MET A 24 23.28 4.35 -8.07
N LEU A 25 23.10 5.67 -8.17
CA LEU A 25 22.40 6.45 -7.13
C LEU A 25 21.25 7.32 -7.66
N LEU A 26 20.74 7.06 -8.86
CA LEU A 26 19.60 7.80 -9.43
C LEU A 26 18.54 6.88 -10.05
N ALA A 27 18.26 5.74 -9.41
CA ALA A 27 17.01 5.02 -9.60
C ALA A 27 16.11 5.16 -8.37
N GLY A 28 16.03 6.37 -7.81
CA GLY A 28 14.87 6.78 -7.03
C GLY A 28 13.72 6.95 -8.00
N CYS A 29 13.08 5.84 -8.37
CA CYS A 29 11.82 5.86 -9.12
C CYS A 29 10.80 6.50 -8.19
N ALA A 30 10.69 7.83 -8.23
CA ALA A 30 9.56 8.54 -7.66
C ALA A 30 8.36 8.23 -8.56
N THR A 31 7.78 7.04 -8.40
CA THR A 31 6.42 6.76 -8.82
C THR A 31 5.51 7.67 -8.03
N THR A 32 5.28 8.89 -8.53
CA THR A 32 4.13 9.69 -8.14
C THR A 32 2.91 8.84 -8.49
N ALA A 33 2.29 8.26 -7.48
CA ALA A 33 1.14 7.42 -7.64
C ALA A 33 0.04 8.22 -8.35
N GLN A 34 -0.33 7.79 -9.56
CA GLN A 34 -1.31 8.50 -10.39
C GLN A 34 -2.71 8.14 -9.90
N TRP A 35 -3.09 8.67 -8.73
CA TRP A 35 -4.37 8.41 -8.06
C TRP A 35 -5.60 8.83 -8.88
N ALA A 36 -5.40 9.58 -9.96
CA ALA A 36 -6.46 9.96 -10.90
C ALA A 36 -7.23 8.73 -11.43
N ALA A 37 -6.58 7.57 -11.55
CA ALA A 37 -7.24 6.32 -11.96
C ALA A 37 -8.22 5.77 -10.91
N TYR A 38 -8.10 6.20 -9.65
CA TYR A 38 -8.97 5.79 -8.54
C TYR A 38 -9.99 6.87 -8.16
N GLU A 39 -9.96 8.03 -8.82
CA GLU A 39 -10.82 9.15 -8.44
C GLU A 39 -12.30 8.80 -8.65
N VAL A 40 -13.10 8.99 -7.61
CA VAL A 40 -14.55 8.81 -7.66
C VAL A 40 -15.17 10.13 -8.11
N PRO A 41 -15.87 10.17 -9.25
CA PRO A 41 -16.58 11.37 -9.66
C PRO A 41 -17.76 11.62 -8.72
N GLY A 42 -17.95 12.87 -8.31
CA GLY A 42 -19.14 13.27 -7.57
C GLY A 42 -18.90 14.45 -6.64
N GLU A 43 -20.00 15.08 -6.25
CA GLU A 43 -19.98 16.11 -5.22
C GLU A 43 -19.83 15.49 -3.83
N THR A 44 -19.40 16.31 -2.89
CA THR A 44 -19.20 15.98 -1.47
C THR A 44 -20.32 15.12 -0.86
N LYS A 45 -21.60 15.46 -1.12
CA LYS A 45 -22.74 14.72 -0.57
C LYS A 45 -22.77 13.27 -1.06
N ALA A 46 -22.48 13.05 -2.35
CA ALA A 46 -22.41 11.71 -2.93
C ALA A 46 -21.22 10.93 -2.37
N ILE A 47 -20.07 11.60 -2.16
CA ILE A 47 -18.88 11.01 -1.54
C ILE A 47 -19.20 10.51 -0.12
N LEU A 48 -19.86 11.35 0.69
CA LEU A 48 -20.23 10.98 2.07
C LEU A 48 -21.28 9.86 2.12
N ALA A 49 -22.24 9.86 1.19
CA ALA A 49 -23.20 8.76 1.06
C ALA A 49 -22.49 7.44 0.71
N ARG A 50 -21.52 7.49 -0.21
CA ARG A 50 -20.70 6.34 -0.58
C ARG A 50 -19.86 5.81 0.58
N GLN A 51 -19.26 6.71 1.36
CA GLN A 51 -18.56 6.33 2.58
C GLN A 51 -19.50 5.58 3.53
N ALA A 52 -20.69 6.12 3.78
CA ALA A 52 -21.68 5.50 4.66
C ALA A 52 -22.16 4.12 4.16
N GLU A 53 -22.26 3.90 2.84
CA GLU A 53 -22.55 2.58 2.27
C GLU A 53 -21.44 1.57 2.57
N LEU A 54 -20.18 1.98 2.39
CA LEU A 54 -19.02 1.11 2.59
C LEU A 54 -18.74 0.78 4.06
N GLU A 55 -19.30 1.57 4.99
CA GLU A 55 -19.26 1.33 6.44
C GLU A 55 -20.30 0.31 6.91
N ARG A 56 -21.30 -0.02 6.09
CA ARG A 56 -22.35 -0.95 6.50
C ARG A 56 -21.75 -2.35 6.69
N PRO A 57 -22.02 -2.99 7.84
CA PRO A 57 -21.56 -4.35 8.09
C PRO A 57 -22.22 -5.34 7.12
N GLY A 58 -21.48 -6.38 6.76
CA GLY A 58 -22.02 -7.54 6.05
C GLY A 58 -22.86 -8.38 7.00
N LEU A 59 -24.10 -8.69 6.62
CA LEU A 59 -25.04 -9.43 7.48
C LEU A 59 -24.88 -10.95 7.41
N ASP A 60 -24.19 -11.47 6.38
CA ASP A 60 -23.96 -12.90 6.25
C ASP A 60 -22.72 -13.31 7.05
N LEU A 61 -22.97 -14.03 8.16
CA LEU A 61 -21.97 -14.55 9.09
C LEU A 61 -21.55 -16.00 8.79
N SER A 62 -22.13 -16.64 7.76
CA SER A 62 -21.93 -18.07 7.50
C SER A 62 -20.54 -18.44 6.99
N GLN A 63 -19.86 -17.50 6.33
CA GLN A 63 -18.49 -17.66 5.83
C GLN A 63 -17.68 -16.40 6.11
N ALA A 64 -16.43 -16.60 6.55
CA ALA A 64 -15.52 -15.53 6.93
C ALA A 64 -14.36 -15.46 5.94
N THR A 65 -14.17 -14.30 5.32
CA THR A 65 -12.92 -13.97 4.64
C THR A 65 -12.16 -12.96 5.47
N ILE A 66 -10.91 -13.27 5.80
CA ILE A 66 -10.01 -12.41 6.56
C ILE A 66 -8.73 -12.20 5.75
N ILE A 67 -8.35 -10.94 5.56
CA ILE A 67 -7.06 -10.56 4.99
C ILE A 67 -6.25 -9.89 6.10
N ARG A 68 -5.09 -10.48 6.41
CA ARG A 68 -4.08 -9.88 7.27
C ARG A 68 -3.08 -9.12 6.43
N LEU A 69 -2.95 -7.84 6.75
CA LEU A 69 -2.08 -6.89 6.06
C LEU A 69 -1.08 -6.33 7.07
N LYS A 70 0.05 -5.87 6.54
CA LYS A 70 1.05 -5.11 7.28
C LYS A 70 1.33 -3.80 6.57
N SER A 71 1.47 -2.71 7.32
CA SER A 71 1.93 -1.41 6.82
C SER A 71 2.97 -0.85 7.78
N GLY A 72 4.25 -0.85 7.37
CA GLY A 72 5.35 -0.61 8.30
C GLY A 72 5.35 -1.65 9.42
N ASP A 73 5.32 -1.24 10.68
CA ASP A 73 5.24 -2.15 11.83
C ASP A 73 3.80 -2.42 12.32
N VAL A 74 2.80 -1.88 11.63
CA VAL A 74 1.39 -2.01 12.01
C VAL A 74 0.77 -3.21 11.31
N ALA A 75 0.25 -4.16 12.10
CA ALA A 75 -0.60 -5.24 11.61
C ALA A 75 -2.05 -4.76 11.52
N LEU A 76 -2.72 -5.14 10.43
CA LEU A 76 -4.09 -4.76 10.11
C LEU A 76 -4.86 -6.01 9.71
N GLU A 77 -6.11 -6.13 10.16
CA GLU A 77 -6.98 -7.25 9.80
C GLU A 77 -8.28 -6.71 9.21
N VAL A 78 -8.53 -7.06 7.94
CA VAL A 78 -9.79 -6.76 7.27
C VAL A 78 -10.61 -8.04 7.24
N ASN A 79 -11.82 -8.01 7.76
CA ASN A 79 -12.73 -9.15 7.75
C ASN A 79 -13.99 -8.85 6.91
N SER A 80 -14.68 -9.89 6.47
CA SER A 80 -15.87 -9.77 5.61
C SER A 80 -17.13 -9.27 6.32
N PHE A 81 -17.11 -9.13 7.65
CA PHE A 81 -18.28 -8.76 8.43
C PHE A 81 -18.36 -7.25 8.70
N MET A 82 -17.22 -6.59 8.81
CA MET A 82 -17.16 -5.16 9.06
C MET A 82 -16.00 -4.51 8.32
N SER A 83 -16.22 -3.25 7.97
CA SER A 83 -15.21 -2.39 7.38
C SER A 83 -14.12 -2.09 8.40
N LEU A 84 -12.86 -2.26 8.01
CA LEU A 84 -11.74 -1.75 8.77
C LEU A 84 -11.59 -0.25 8.50
N VAL A 85 -11.73 0.58 9.53
CA VAL A 85 -11.41 2.01 9.46
C VAL A 85 -9.92 2.18 9.73
N LEU A 86 -9.16 2.59 8.72
CA LEU A 86 -7.72 2.83 8.83
C LEU A 86 -7.44 4.18 9.48
N LYS A 87 -8.22 5.20 9.06
CA LYS A 87 -8.14 6.57 9.54
C LYS A 87 -9.53 7.20 9.50
N ASN A 88 -9.78 8.09 10.44
CA ASN A 88 -10.97 8.90 10.52
C ASN A 88 -10.64 10.27 11.11
N GLN A 89 -11.22 11.33 10.57
CA GLN A 89 -11.00 12.68 11.08
C GLN A 89 -12.18 13.58 10.78
N ALA A 90 -12.57 14.36 11.79
CA ALA A 90 -13.59 15.40 11.65
C ALA A 90 -12.93 16.68 11.11
N PHE A 91 -13.53 17.24 10.05
CA PHE A 91 -13.10 18.48 9.41
C PHE A 91 -14.31 19.38 9.18
N GLY A 92 -14.70 20.11 10.22
CA GLY A 92 -15.84 21.03 10.17
C GLY A 92 -17.13 20.31 9.75
N TRP A 93 -17.49 20.43 8.47
CA TRP A 93 -18.71 19.88 7.88
C TRP A 93 -18.60 18.41 7.45
N ALA A 94 -17.41 17.81 7.41
CA ALA A 94 -17.21 16.41 6.99
C ALA A 94 -16.59 15.55 8.09
N TYR A 95 -17.00 14.28 8.08
CA TYR A 95 -16.32 13.22 8.81
C TYR A 95 -15.69 12.26 7.81
N ALA A 96 -14.42 12.52 7.47
CA ALA A 96 -13.73 11.78 6.43
C ALA A 96 -13.06 10.53 6.98
N LYS A 97 -13.05 9.48 6.17
CA LYS A 97 -12.42 8.21 6.51
C LYS A 97 -11.58 7.68 5.36
N SER A 98 -10.60 6.87 5.77
CA SER A 98 -10.03 5.82 4.93
C SER A 98 -10.45 4.48 5.49
N LEU A 99 -10.98 3.62 4.64
CA LEU A 99 -11.50 2.32 5.04
C LEU A 99 -11.17 1.24 4.02
N MET A 100 -11.16 0.00 4.52
CA MET A 100 -11.15 -1.22 3.72
C MET A 100 -12.37 -2.04 4.07
N SER A 101 -13.07 -2.57 3.07
CA SER A 101 -14.21 -3.46 3.27
C SER A 101 -14.27 -4.49 2.16
N PHE A 102 -14.92 -5.62 2.39
CA PHE A 102 -15.23 -6.54 1.31
C PHE A 102 -16.44 -6.06 0.52
N ASP A 103 -16.52 -6.43 -0.75
CA ASP A 103 -17.78 -6.41 -1.49
C ASP A 103 -18.75 -7.47 -0.96
N GLU A 104 -20.03 -7.34 -1.35
CA GLU A 104 -21.08 -8.26 -0.90
C GLU A 104 -20.78 -9.71 -1.28
N SER A 105 -20.12 -9.91 -2.43
CA SER A 105 -19.72 -11.23 -2.90
C SER A 105 -18.47 -11.80 -2.23
N ARG A 106 -17.80 -11.01 -1.39
CA ARG A 106 -16.50 -11.31 -0.72
C ARG A 106 -15.37 -11.65 -1.70
N LYS A 107 -15.50 -11.29 -2.98
CA LYS A 107 -14.50 -11.54 -4.02
C LYS A 107 -13.54 -10.38 -4.19
N ASN A 108 -13.87 -9.20 -3.67
CA ASN A 108 -13.08 -8.00 -3.82
C ASN A 108 -12.86 -7.30 -2.48
N LEU A 109 -11.62 -6.94 -2.21
CA LEU A 109 -11.27 -5.96 -1.20
C LEU A 109 -11.49 -4.56 -1.78
N ARG A 110 -12.42 -3.80 -1.23
CA ARG A 110 -12.69 -2.40 -1.59
C ARG A 110 -11.88 -1.50 -0.68
N LEU A 111 -11.20 -0.53 -1.26
CA LEU A 111 -10.48 0.51 -0.55
C LEU A 111 -11.11 1.85 -0.88
N PHE A 112 -11.27 2.71 0.12
CA PHE A 112 -11.84 4.04 -0.04
C PHE A 112 -11.12 5.04 0.86
N THR A 113 -10.89 6.25 0.33
CA THR A 113 -10.38 7.41 1.08
C THR A 113 -11.06 8.68 0.61
N PHE A 114 -11.49 9.52 1.55
CA PHE A 114 -11.92 10.89 1.26
C PHE A 114 -10.83 11.90 1.62
N ASP A 115 -10.21 12.52 0.61
CA ASP A 115 -9.30 13.67 0.74
C ASP A 115 -10.14 14.95 0.90
N VAL A 116 -10.22 15.44 2.13
CA VAL A 116 -11.09 16.57 2.48
C VAL A 116 -10.53 17.88 1.94
N LYS A 117 -9.21 18.03 1.94
CA LYS A 117 -8.57 19.28 1.51
C LYS A 117 -8.74 19.52 0.02
N ARG A 118 -8.71 18.46 -0.79
CA ARG A 118 -8.97 18.51 -2.23
C ARG A 118 -10.44 18.31 -2.59
N ASN A 119 -11.26 17.93 -1.61
CA ASN A 119 -12.64 17.50 -1.82
C ASN A 119 -12.76 16.40 -2.89
N LYS A 120 -11.89 15.38 -2.80
CA LYS A 120 -11.83 14.26 -3.73
C LYS A 120 -11.92 12.94 -2.99
N ALA A 121 -12.60 11.97 -3.58
CA ALA A 121 -12.56 10.60 -3.09
C ALA A 121 -11.77 9.71 -4.03
N TYR A 122 -11.11 8.73 -3.45
CA TYR A 122 -10.40 7.68 -4.16
C TYR A 122 -11.02 6.34 -3.77
N GLN A 123 -11.29 5.50 -4.75
CA GLN A 123 -11.81 4.16 -4.55
C GLN A 123 -11.17 3.19 -5.54
N THR A 124 -10.78 2.02 -5.05
CA THR A 124 -10.38 0.91 -5.90
C THR A 124 -10.89 -0.41 -5.33
N GLN A 125 -10.82 -1.46 -6.15
CA GLN A 125 -11.16 -2.82 -5.76
C GLN A 125 -10.03 -3.74 -6.18
N ILE A 126 -9.58 -4.58 -5.25
CA ILE A 126 -8.56 -5.60 -5.51
C ILE A 126 -9.21 -6.97 -5.39
N PRO A 127 -9.20 -7.79 -6.44
CA PRO A 127 -9.72 -9.15 -6.35
C PRO A 127 -8.98 -9.93 -5.25
N VAL A 128 -9.71 -10.65 -4.40
CA VAL A 128 -9.13 -11.45 -3.31
C VAL A 128 -8.19 -12.53 -3.87
N ALA A 129 -8.50 -13.07 -5.05
CA ALA A 129 -7.63 -14.02 -5.76
C ALA A 129 -6.25 -13.44 -6.12
N GLU A 130 -6.15 -12.11 -6.21
CA GLU A 130 -4.89 -11.41 -6.48
C GLU A 130 -4.09 -11.10 -5.22
N LEU A 131 -4.65 -11.29 -4.02
CA LEU A 131 -4.01 -10.98 -2.74
C LEU A 131 -3.22 -12.17 -2.22
N GLN A 132 -2.04 -12.39 -2.78
CA GLN A 132 -1.13 -13.46 -2.35
C GLN A 132 -0.17 -12.97 -1.25
N PRO A 133 0.23 -13.82 -0.29
CA PRO A 133 1.24 -13.47 0.70
C PRO A 133 2.51 -12.86 0.09
N GLY A 134 3.01 -11.77 0.68
CA GLY A 134 4.16 -11.00 0.20
C GLY A 134 3.82 -9.96 -0.88
N LYS A 135 2.65 -10.04 -1.53
CA LYS A 135 2.23 -9.00 -2.49
C LYS A 135 2.01 -7.69 -1.76
N SER A 136 2.50 -6.60 -2.34
CA SER A 136 2.29 -5.25 -1.83
C SER A 136 1.50 -4.41 -2.81
N PHE A 137 0.69 -3.49 -2.28
CA PHE A 137 -0.03 -2.50 -3.06
C PHE A 137 -0.04 -1.18 -2.30
N THR A 138 -0.11 -0.07 -3.03
CA THR A 138 -0.15 1.28 -2.47
C THR A 138 -1.52 1.88 -2.72
N PHE A 139 -2.08 2.54 -1.71
CA PHE A 139 -3.34 3.25 -1.82
C PHE A 139 -3.29 4.55 -1.01
N PRO A 140 -3.90 5.65 -1.50
CA PRO A 140 -4.01 6.90 -0.75
C PRO A 140 -4.82 6.71 0.53
N ILE A 141 -4.29 7.16 1.67
CA ILE A 141 -4.92 7.15 3.00
C ILE A 141 -4.96 8.57 3.56
N LEU A 142 -5.99 8.88 4.34
CA LEU A 142 -6.18 10.18 4.96
C LEU A 142 -5.03 10.50 5.93
N GLY A 143 -4.24 11.52 5.57
CA GLY A 143 -3.19 12.13 6.36
C GLY A 143 -3.74 13.02 7.47
N LYS A 144 -2.87 13.41 8.40
CA LYS A 144 -3.25 14.21 9.58
C LYS A 144 -3.72 15.63 9.23
N ASP A 145 -3.24 16.15 8.11
CA ASP A 145 -3.55 17.47 7.59
C ASP A 145 -4.82 17.49 6.72
N GLY A 146 -5.39 16.32 6.45
CA GLY A 146 -6.59 16.14 5.64
C GLY A 146 -6.33 15.93 4.15
N PHE A 147 -5.06 15.87 3.72
CA PHE A 147 -4.69 15.39 2.39
C PHE A 147 -4.57 13.87 2.38
N ALA A 148 -4.76 13.24 1.22
CA ALA A 148 -4.39 11.85 1.04
C ALA A 148 -2.86 11.68 0.90
N GLU A 149 -2.32 10.67 1.56
CA GLU A 149 -0.91 10.26 1.55
C GLU A 149 -0.80 8.80 1.10
N ASP A 150 0.26 8.44 0.37
CA ASP A 150 0.49 7.06 -0.02
C ASP A 150 0.78 6.17 1.19
N MET A 151 0.06 5.06 1.31
CA MET A 151 0.36 3.99 2.26
C MET A 151 0.49 2.67 1.51
N THR A 152 1.58 1.96 1.75
CA THR A 152 1.83 0.64 1.21
C THR A 152 1.40 -0.44 2.19
N PHE A 153 0.61 -1.38 1.70
CA PHE A 153 0.15 -2.54 2.43
C PHE A 153 0.78 -3.79 1.83
N THR A 154 1.33 -4.65 2.68
CA THR A 154 1.84 -5.97 2.31
C THR A 154 0.88 -7.03 2.84
N VAL A 155 0.47 -7.96 1.98
CA VAL A 155 -0.37 -9.09 2.37
C VAL A 155 0.46 -10.07 3.18
N GLU A 156 0.09 -10.32 4.43
CA GLU A 156 0.70 -11.37 5.24
C GLU A 156 0.02 -12.71 4.99
N ARG A 157 -1.32 -12.71 4.97
CA ARG A 157 -2.12 -13.92 4.79
C ARG A 157 -3.55 -13.60 4.36
N VAL A 158 -4.13 -14.51 3.57
CA VAL A 158 -5.58 -14.56 3.31
C VAL A 158 -6.13 -15.85 3.91
N ILE A 159 -7.25 -15.74 4.62
CA ILE A 159 -7.95 -16.83 5.30
C ILE A 159 -9.39 -16.83 4.79
N VAL A 160 -9.85 -17.97 4.28
CA VAL A 160 -11.23 -18.18 3.79
C VAL A 160 -11.79 -19.37 4.57
N GLN A 161 -12.90 -19.16 5.28
CA GLN A 161 -13.58 -20.16 6.13
C GLN A 161 -15.04 -20.30 5.74
#